data_AF-A0A1J0A9K3-F1
#
_entry.id   AF-A0A1J0A9K3-F1
#
_cell.length_a   1.000
_cell.length_b   1.000
_cell.length_c   1.000
_cell.angle_alpha   90.00
_cell.angle_beta   90.00
_cell.angle_gamma   90.00
#
_symmetry.space_group_name_H-M   'P 1'
#
loop_
_entity.id
_entity.type
_entity.pdbx_description
1 polymer ?
#
loop_
_entity_poly.entity_id
_entity_poly.type
_entity_poly.pdbx_seq_one_letter_code
_entity_poly.pdbx_strand_id
1 'polypeptide(L)'
;MKKPVKVAYLSEFSEIAILEKSETDSDGDSYWSCTLEMIGYENMVIEKFPNKKFMKYISELQDLACKMGNFLRKPVITPIGVISVSQTQEYCPSSDQDEMTTGVEKIYKTLKLNFVDTHEYRRVNSEEFRGYVDLAYYHRLQSILVEQGYTWAGDIENMTVAEELRDYNSRTFIRTMINSTHNTHNTNISVYHFNPKIPLGFLSQIKAFDCETEFSPEKYLVTSNASANSFDYPPGFDAIHLPANTDYKVILKTHYQRLQKAISTWNLSPTPLHSLEDILAMQKRMQQAKNAHRKRIGYITQEELNRFKVDPQIAQEVGRKLRERFSRET
;
A
#
# COMPACT_ATOMS: atom_id res chain seq x y z
N MET A 1 -11.50 -7.91 -44.60
CA MET A 1 -10.54 -6.80 -44.41
C MET A 1 -10.57 -6.40 -42.94
N LYS A 2 -9.47 -6.61 -42.20
CA LYS A 2 -9.34 -6.15 -40.81
C LYS A 2 -9.12 -4.63 -40.80
N LYS A 3 -9.93 -3.88 -40.05
CA LYS A 3 -9.75 -2.43 -39.88
C LYS A 3 -8.57 -2.16 -38.93
N PRO A 4 -7.83 -1.05 -39.12
CA PRO A 4 -6.69 -0.74 -38.27
C PRO A 4 -7.16 -0.30 -36.88
N VAL A 5 -6.54 -0.87 -35.85
CA VAL A 5 -6.65 -0.43 -34.45
C VAL A 5 -5.82 0.85 -34.30
N LYS A 6 -6.40 1.92 -33.74
CA LYS A 6 -5.67 3.11 -33.34
C LYS A 6 -5.39 3.04 -31.85
N VAL A 7 -4.10 3.06 -31.49
CA VAL A 7 -3.61 3.13 -30.11
C VAL A 7 -3.32 4.59 -29.79
N ALA A 8 -3.85 5.09 -28.68
CA ALA A 8 -3.50 6.41 -28.14
C ALA A 8 -2.57 6.22 -26.93
N TYR A 9 -1.48 6.97 -26.88
CA TYR A 9 -0.52 6.94 -25.78
C TYR A 9 -0.90 7.97 -24.72
N LEU A 10 -1.05 7.53 -23.47
CA LEU A 10 -1.02 8.39 -22.29
C LEU A 10 0.14 7.93 -21.40
N SER A 11 1.05 8.85 -21.11
CA SER A 11 2.24 8.59 -20.31
C SER A 11 1.91 8.51 -18.82
N GLU A 12 2.57 7.56 -18.18
CA GLU A 12 2.77 7.38 -16.73
C GLU A 12 1.54 6.88 -15.93
N PHE A 13 1.51 5.54 -15.82
CA PHE A 13 0.66 4.70 -14.97
C PHE A 13 -0.85 4.74 -15.27
N SER A 14 -1.27 3.87 -16.19
CA SER A 14 -2.67 3.56 -16.42
C SER A 14 -2.86 2.10 -16.79
N GLU A 15 -3.66 1.39 -15.99
CA GLU A 15 -4.43 0.23 -16.45
C GLU A 15 -5.52 0.77 -17.39
N ILE A 16 -5.61 0.22 -18.60
CA ILE A 16 -6.65 0.57 -19.57
C ILE A 16 -7.53 -0.67 -19.73
N ALA A 17 -8.80 -0.55 -19.35
CA ALA A 17 -9.81 -1.53 -19.75
C ALA A 17 -10.33 -1.13 -21.15
N ILE A 18 -9.99 -1.91 -22.16
CA ILE A 18 -10.51 -1.73 -23.51
C ILE A 18 -11.73 -2.64 -23.65
N LEU A 19 -12.91 -2.05 -23.75
CA LEU A 19 -14.12 -2.77 -24.12
C LEU A 19 -14.14 -2.97 -25.62
N GLU A 20 -14.03 -4.22 -26.04
CA GLU A 20 -14.32 -4.59 -27.42
C GLU A 20 -15.78 -5.02 -27.52
N LYS A 21 -16.45 -4.34 -28.46
CA LYS A 21 -17.75 -4.58 -29.08
C LYS A 21 -18.61 -5.74 -28.55
N SER A 22 -19.93 -5.50 -28.43
CA SER A 22 -20.91 -6.58 -28.28
C SER A 22 -20.78 -7.59 -29.43
N GLU A 23 -20.43 -8.83 -29.09
CA GLU A 23 -20.43 -9.93 -30.03
C GLU A 23 -21.67 -10.79 -29.78
N THR A 24 -22.23 -11.32 -30.85
CA THR A 24 -23.35 -12.25 -30.80
C THR A 24 -22.78 -13.60 -31.20
N ASP A 25 -22.97 -14.64 -30.37
CA ASP A 25 -22.54 -15.98 -30.75
C ASP A 25 -23.47 -16.60 -31.81
N SER A 26 -23.16 -17.83 -32.21
CA SER A 26 -23.96 -18.59 -33.18
C SER A 26 -25.40 -18.84 -32.72
N ASP A 27 -25.66 -18.72 -31.41
CA ASP A 27 -26.94 -19.01 -30.79
C ASP A 27 -27.78 -17.74 -30.60
N GLY A 28 -27.25 -16.57 -30.98
CA GLY A 28 -27.94 -15.28 -30.88
C GLY A 28 -27.72 -14.56 -29.55
N ASP A 29 -26.90 -15.11 -28.66
CA ASP A 29 -26.65 -14.53 -27.35
C ASP A 29 -25.60 -13.42 -27.44
N SER A 30 -25.95 -12.24 -26.93
CA SER A 30 -25.07 -11.07 -26.91
C SER A 30 -24.19 -11.06 -25.67
N TYR A 31 -22.88 -10.97 -25.86
CA TYR A 31 -21.89 -10.84 -24.79
C TYR A 31 -20.95 -9.67 -25.06
N TRP A 32 -20.32 -9.19 -23.99
CA TRP A 32 -19.26 -8.20 -24.07
C TRP A 32 -17.92 -8.89 -23.81
N SER A 33 -16.90 -8.55 -24.61
CA SER A 33 -15.51 -8.90 -24.31
C SER A 33 -14.79 -7.68 -23.74
N CYS A 34 -13.97 -7.90 -22.73
CA CYS A 34 -13.14 -6.86 -22.13
C CYS A 34 -11.70 -7.35 -22.15
N THR A 35 -10.83 -6.53 -22.73
CA THR A 35 -9.38 -6.74 -22.66
C THR A 35 -8.83 -5.77 -21.65
N LEU A 36 -8.26 -6.31 -20.57
CA LEU A 36 -7.58 -5.49 -19.58
C LEU A 36 -6.11 -5.39 -20.00
N GLU A 37 -5.71 -4.23 -20.49
CA GLU A 37 -4.33 -3.96 -20.86
C GLU A 37 -3.62 -3.34 -19.66
N MET A 38 -2.80 -4.15 -18.99
CA MET A 38 -1.93 -3.73 -17.90
C MET A 38 -0.53 -3.47 -18.47
N ILE A 39 -0.14 -2.20 -18.57
CA ILE A 39 1.17 -1.81 -19.12
C ILE A 39 2.28 -2.40 -18.24
N GLY A 40 3.04 -3.36 -18.79
CA GLY A 40 4.15 -4.06 -18.10
C GLY A 40 3.97 -5.57 -17.93
N TYR A 41 2.82 -6.13 -18.32
CA TYR A 41 2.52 -7.57 -18.28
C TYR A 41 1.93 -8.04 -19.62
N GLU A 42 1.97 -9.35 -19.90
CA GLU A 42 1.35 -9.94 -21.10
C GLU A 42 -0.17 -9.68 -21.10
N ASN A 43 -0.73 -9.41 -22.29
CA ASN A 43 -2.15 -9.09 -22.48
C ASN A 43 -3.06 -10.16 -21.88
N MET A 44 -3.96 -9.75 -20.99
CA MET A 44 -4.93 -10.65 -20.37
C MET A 44 -6.29 -10.50 -21.08
N VAL A 45 -6.67 -11.52 -21.84
CA VAL A 45 -8.02 -11.62 -22.43
C VAL A 45 -8.94 -12.22 -21.37
N ILE A 46 -9.95 -11.48 -20.94
CA ILE A 46 -10.94 -11.99 -19.99
C ILE A 46 -12.13 -12.56 -20.78
N GLU A 47 -12.47 -13.82 -20.52
CA GLU A 47 -13.55 -14.56 -21.19
C GLU A 47 -14.93 -13.89 -21.07
N LYS A 48 -15.79 -14.22 -22.03
CA LYS A 48 -17.14 -13.68 -22.25
C LYS A 48 -18.00 -13.71 -20.98
N PHE A 49 -18.55 -12.56 -20.58
CA PHE A 49 -19.52 -12.50 -19.47
C PHE A 49 -20.95 -12.21 -19.95
N PRO A 50 -21.96 -12.89 -19.40
CA PRO A 50 -23.34 -12.44 -19.49
C PRO A 50 -23.50 -11.05 -18.84
N ASN A 51 -24.24 -10.15 -19.49
CA ASN A 51 -24.36 -8.72 -19.14
C ASN A 51 -24.66 -8.47 -17.64
N LYS A 52 -25.56 -9.26 -17.01
CA LYS A 52 -25.87 -9.13 -15.58
C LYS A 52 -24.71 -9.50 -14.65
N LYS A 53 -23.89 -10.49 -15.01
CA LYS A 53 -22.70 -10.88 -14.23
C LYS A 53 -21.58 -9.84 -14.38
N PHE A 54 -21.45 -9.24 -15.56
CA PHE A 54 -20.48 -8.19 -15.83
C PHE A 54 -20.73 -6.91 -15.01
N MET A 55 -21.98 -6.45 -14.92
CA MET A 55 -22.30 -5.25 -14.13
C MET A 55 -22.09 -5.46 -12.63
N LYS A 56 -22.41 -6.66 -12.12
CA LYS A 56 -22.09 -7.06 -10.74
C LYS A 56 -20.57 -7.05 -10.50
N TYR A 57 -19.79 -7.58 -11.45
CA TYR A 57 -18.33 -7.61 -11.39
C TYR A 57 -17.70 -6.21 -11.34
N ILE A 58 -18.15 -5.29 -12.20
CA ILE A 58 -17.68 -3.89 -12.18
C ILE A 58 -18.03 -3.20 -10.85
N SER A 59 -19.23 -3.44 -10.31
CA SER A 59 -19.63 -2.88 -9.01
C SER A 59 -18.78 -3.41 -7.85
N GLU A 60 -18.45 -4.70 -7.85
CA GLU A 60 -17.59 -5.32 -6.82
C GLU A 60 -16.14 -4.80 -6.91
N LEU A 61 -15.61 -4.60 -8.12
CA LEU A 61 -14.29 -3.99 -8.33
C LEU A 61 -14.26 -2.52 -7.88
N GLN A 62 -15.32 -1.75 -8.13
CA GLN A 62 -15.42 -0.35 -7.71
C GLN A 62 -15.54 -0.22 -6.19
N ASP A 63 -16.37 -1.05 -5.54
CA ASP A 63 -16.52 -1.09 -4.08
C ASP A 63 -15.19 -1.48 -3.41
N LEU A 64 -14.50 -2.46 -3.98
CA LEU A 64 -13.19 -2.88 -3.52
C LEU A 64 -12.12 -1.78 -3.69
N ALA A 65 -12.07 -1.12 -4.85
CA ALA A 65 -11.16 0.00 -5.10
C ALA A 65 -11.37 1.16 -4.11
N CYS A 66 -12.63 1.45 -3.78
CA CYS A 66 -13.00 2.43 -2.75
C CYS A 66 -12.52 2.01 -1.35
N LYS A 67 -12.67 0.74 -0.98
CA LYS A 67 -12.30 0.19 0.33
C LYS A 67 -10.78 0.02 0.50
N MET A 68 -10.04 -0.23 -0.57
CA MET A 68 -8.59 -0.47 -0.55
C MET A 68 -7.71 0.78 -0.53
N GLY A 69 -8.25 1.98 -0.34
CA GLY A 69 -7.39 3.11 0.01
C GLY A 69 -6.36 3.50 -1.06
N ASN A 70 -6.76 3.59 -2.33
CA ASN A 70 -5.99 4.10 -3.50
C ASN A 70 -5.21 3.09 -4.36
N PHE A 71 -5.39 1.77 -4.19
CA PHE A 71 -4.67 0.79 -5.03
C PHE A 71 -5.22 0.59 -6.45
N LEU A 72 -6.50 0.90 -6.70
CA LEU A 72 -7.13 0.75 -8.01
C LEU A 72 -7.77 2.08 -8.42
N ARG A 73 -7.48 2.59 -9.63
CA ARG A 73 -8.22 3.73 -10.20
C ARG A 73 -9.68 3.31 -10.45
N LYS A 74 -10.63 4.26 -10.44
CA LYS A 74 -11.96 4.01 -11.02
C LYS A 74 -11.77 3.53 -12.47
N PRO A 75 -12.30 2.37 -12.88
CA PRO A 75 -12.21 1.94 -14.27
C PRO A 75 -12.91 2.98 -15.14
N VAL A 76 -12.18 3.56 -16.10
CA VAL A 76 -12.75 4.44 -17.11
C VAL A 76 -13.23 3.57 -18.25
N ILE A 77 -14.55 3.46 -18.40
CA ILE A 77 -15.18 2.77 -19.51
C ILE A 77 -15.29 3.76 -20.68
N THR A 78 -14.48 3.58 -21.72
CA THR A 78 -14.60 4.33 -22.98
C THR A 78 -15.27 3.43 -24.02
N PRO A 79 -16.50 3.75 -24.47
CA PRO A 79 -17.11 3.01 -25.57
C PRO A 79 -16.37 3.29 -26.89
N ILE A 80 -15.98 2.22 -27.60
CA ILE A 80 -15.47 2.32 -28.96
C ILE A 80 -16.66 2.31 -29.92
N GLY A 81 -17.03 3.49 -30.43
CA GLY A 81 -17.98 3.64 -31.52
C GLY A 81 -18.92 4.82 -31.33
N VAL A 82 -18.86 5.77 -32.26
CA VAL A 82 -19.72 6.95 -32.31
C VAL A 82 -21.18 6.54 -32.41
N ILE A 83 -21.91 6.69 -31.30
CA ILE A 83 -23.29 7.14 -31.30
C ILE A 83 -23.29 8.35 -30.38
N SER A 84 -23.61 9.53 -30.92
CA SER A 84 -23.96 10.70 -30.14
C SER A 84 -25.28 10.41 -29.42
N VAL A 85 -25.22 9.66 -28.33
CA VAL A 85 -26.19 9.81 -27.27
C VAL A 85 -25.62 10.93 -26.42
N SER A 86 -26.27 12.08 -26.42
CA SER A 86 -26.18 13.02 -25.31
C SER A 86 -26.71 12.30 -24.08
N GLN A 87 -25.90 11.41 -23.50
CA GLN A 87 -26.05 11.05 -22.12
C GLN A 87 -25.67 12.32 -21.38
N THR A 88 -26.69 13.12 -21.06
CA THR A 88 -26.72 13.71 -19.73
C THR A 88 -26.32 12.58 -18.79
N GLN A 89 -25.06 12.60 -18.36
CA GLN A 89 -24.68 11.96 -17.13
C GLN A 89 -25.70 12.51 -16.14
N GLU A 90 -26.69 11.70 -15.77
CA GLU A 90 -27.42 11.95 -14.54
C GLU A 90 -26.32 11.93 -13.48
N TYR A 91 -25.84 13.13 -13.19
CA TYR A 91 -25.12 13.45 -11.98
C TYR A 91 -26.10 13.05 -10.89
N CYS A 92 -26.05 11.79 -10.44
CA CYS A 92 -26.53 11.45 -9.13
C CYS A 92 -25.66 12.31 -8.21
N PRO A 93 -26.20 13.40 -7.62
CA PRO A 93 -25.47 14.08 -6.59
C PRO A 93 -25.48 13.06 -5.45
N SER A 94 -24.43 12.27 -5.29
CA SER A 94 -24.04 11.94 -3.93
C SER A 94 -23.93 13.30 -3.28
N SER A 95 -24.81 13.59 -2.33
CA SER A 95 -24.80 14.90 -1.70
C SER A 95 -23.37 15.19 -1.25
N ASP A 96 -22.89 16.42 -1.36
CA ASP A 96 -21.52 16.78 -0.92
C ASP A 96 -21.24 16.28 0.51
N GLN A 97 -22.31 16.07 1.29
CA GLN A 97 -22.34 15.46 2.60
C GLN A 97 -21.99 13.96 2.63
N ASP A 98 -22.43 13.15 1.67
CA ASP A 98 -22.09 11.72 1.56
C ASP A 98 -20.63 11.53 1.14
N GLU A 99 -20.16 12.35 0.20
CA GLU A 99 -18.76 12.35 -0.25
C GLU A 99 -17.83 12.80 0.88
N MET A 100 -18.19 13.87 1.58
CA MET A 100 -17.48 14.33 2.78
C MET A 100 -17.44 13.24 3.85
N THR A 101 -18.57 12.60 4.16
CA THR A 101 -18.63 11.56 5.20
C THR A 101 -17.73 10.38 4.83
N THR A 102 -17.80 9.93 3.57
CA THR A 102 -16.94 8.85 3.05
C THR A 102 -15.46 9.24 3.10
N GLY A 103 -15.11 10.47 2.70
CA GLY A 103 -13.75 11.00 2.76
C GLY A 103 -13.20 11.07 4.19
N VAL A 104 -13.97 11.62 5.14
CA VAL A 104 -13.62 11.67 6.56
C VAL A 104 -13.39 10.27 7.11
N GLU A 105 -14.31 9.33 6.88
CA GLU A 105 -14.17 7.96 7.42
C GLU A 105 -12.95 7.24 6.83
N LYS A 106 -12.71 7.37 5.53
CA LYS A 106 -11.55 6.75 4.86
C LYS A 106 -10.23 7.29 5.43
N ILE A 107 -10.10 8.61 5.53
CA ILE A 107 -8.88 9.25 6.03
C ILE A 107 -8.71 8.97 7.53
N TYR A 108 -9.79 9.04 8.32
CA TYR A 108 -9.77 8.72 9.73
C TYR A 108 -9.31 7.29 9.98
N LYS A 109 -9.87 6.29 9.27
CA LYS A 109 -9.42 4.89 9.37
C LYS A 109 -7.95 4.74 9.01
N THR A 110 -7.49 5.41 7.96
CA THR A 110 -6.08 5.38 7.55
C THR A 110 -5.17 6.00 8.61
N LEU A 111 -5.54 7.16 9.17
CA LEU A 111 -4.82 7.81 10.27
C LEU A 111 -4.79 6.92 11.52
N LYS A 112 -5.93 6.34 11.90
CA LYS A 112 -6.03 5.46 13.07
C LYS A 112 -5.16 4.22 12.92
N LEU A 113 -5.18 3.58 11.75
CA LEU A 113 -4.35 2.40 11.47
C LEU A 113 -2.85 2.72 11.55
N ASN A 114 -2.43 3.86 10.99
CA ASN A 114 -1.02 4.24 10.89
C ASN A 114 -0.48 4.97 12.13
N PHE A 115 -1.35 5.59 12.94
CA PHE A 115 -0.95 6.47 14.03
C PHE A 115 -1.72 6.23 15.35
N VAL A 116 -2.16 5.00 15.60
CA VAL A 116 -2.60 4.60 16.94
C VAL A 116 -1.43 4.70 17.93
N ASP A 117 -1.73 4.99 19.19
CA ASP A 117 -0.73 5.28 20.23
C ASP A 117 0.36 4.20 20.34
N THR A 118 0.05 2.92 20.12
CA THR A 118 1.04 1.84 20.04
C THR A 118 0.55 0.72 19.12
N HIS A 119 1.42 0.26 18.20
CA HIS A 119 1.24 -1.01 17.51
C HIS A 119 1.65 -2.16 18.42
N GLU A 120 0.76 -3.13 18.57
CA GLU A 120 1.02 -4.34 19.33
C GLU A 120 1.60 -5.41 18.42
N TYR A 121 2.76 -5.94 18.78
CA TYR A 121 3.42 -7.01 18.05
C TYR A 121 3.47 -8.27 18.91
N ARG A 122 3.22 -9.42 18.27
CA ARG A 122 3.28 -10.73 18.89
C ARG A 122 4.29 -11.60 18.17
N ARG A 123 5.14 -12.31 18.91
CA ARG A 123 5.99 -13.39 18.36
C ARG A 123 5.11 -14.51 17.85
N VAL A 124 5.40 -15.02 16.67
CA VAL A 124 4.59 -16.08 16.05
C VAL A 124 5.45 -17.20 15.51
N ASN A 125 4.85 -18.39 15.37
CA ASN A 125 5.43 -19.47 14.60
C ASN A 125 5.04 -19.30 13.12
N SER A 126 6.01 -19.31 12.21
CA SER A 126 5.75 -19.18 10.77
C SER A 126 4.81 -20.24 10.21
N GLU A 127 4.77 -21.43 10.80
CA GLU A 127 3.90 -22.52 10.34
C GLU A 127 2.41 -22.20 10.46
N GLU A 128 2.02 -21.32 11.39
CA GLU A 128 0.64 -20.83 11.53
C GLU A 128 0.20 -19.96 10.32
N PHE A 129 1.15 -19.55 9.48
CA PHE A 129 0.94 -18.65 8.35
C PHE A 129 1.07 -19.34 6.99
N ARG A 130 1.21 -20.68 6.94
CA ARG A 130 1.37 -21.47 5.70
C ARG A 130 0.24 -21.23 4.68
N GLY A 131 -0.97 -20.90 5.13
CA GLY A 131 -2.13 -20.56 4.28
C GLY A 131 -2.32 -19.06 4.02
N TYR A 132 -1.43 -18.20 4.55
CA TYR A 132 -1.55 -16.74 4.47
C TYR A 132 -0.45 -16.12 3.60
N VAL A 133 0.76 -16.71 3.61
CA VAL A 133 1.94 -16.17 2.93
C VAL A 133 2.78 -17.25 2.23
N ASP A 134 3.64 -16.85 1.29
CA ASP A 134 4.66 -17.70 0.66
C ASP A 134 5.85 -17.91 1.61
N LEU A 135 5.75 -18.90 2.51
CA LEU A 135 6.82 -19.24 3.45
C LEU A 135 8.13 -19.63 2.75
N ALA A 136 8.05 -20.27 1.57
CA ALA A 136 9.23 -20.67 0.83
C ALA A 136 10.05 -19.45 0.39
N TYR A 137 9.39 -18.35 0.01
CA TYR A 137 10.07 -17.08 -0.25
C TYR A 137 10.82 -16.54 0.98
N TYR A 138 10.19 -16.55 2.16
CA TYR A 138 10.85 -16.09 3.39
C TYR A 138 12.06 -16.93 3.74
N HIS A 139 11.97 -18.25 3.63
CA HIS A 139 13.09 -19.14 3.93
C HIS A 139 14.26 -18.90 2.96
N ARG A 140 13.99 -18.78 1.66
CA ARG A 140 15.04 -18.47 0.66
C ARG A 140 15.72 -17.14 0.98
N LEU A 141 14.94 -16.09 1.23
CA LEU A 141 15.48 -14.76 1.51
C LEU A 141 16.25 -14.71 2.82
N GLN A 142 15.76 -15.38 3.87
CA GLN A 142 16.47 -15.54 5.13
C GLN A 142 17.82 -16.22 4.91
N SER A 143 17.88 -17.36 4.20
CA SER A 143 19.14 -18.05 3.93
C SER A 143 20.15 -17.14 3.23
N ILE A 144 19.71 -16.41 2.19
CA ILE A 144 20.59 -15.47 1.47
C ILE A 144 21.10 -14.36 2.38
N LEU A 145 20.25 -13.79 3.25
CA LEU A 145 20.66 -12.75 4.19
C LEU A 145 21.61 -13.33 5.26
N VAL A 146 21.39 -14.54 5.75
CA VAL A 146 22.32 -15.20 6.69
C VAL A 146 23.69 -15.38 6.06
N GLU A 147 23.77 -15.81 4.80
CA GLU A 147 25.04 -15.90 4.06
C GLU A 147 25.75 -14.54 3.91
N GLN A 148 25.00 -13.43 3.94
CA GLN A 148 25.53 -12.07 3.92
C GLN A 148 25.86 -11.51 5.31
N GLY A 149 25.78 -12.33 6.36
CA GLY A 149 26.15 -11.97 7.73
C GLY A 149 25.01 -11.40 8.58
N TYR A 150 23.76 -11.46 8.12
CA TYR A 150 22.61 -11.06 8.92
C TYR A 150 22.21 -12.16 9.89
N THR A 151 21.68 -11.76 11.04
CA THR A 151 21.13 -12.68 12.05
C THR A 151 19.61 -12.65 12.00
N TRP A 152 18.97 -13.81 12.03
CA TRP A 152 17.51 -13.88 12.19
C TRP A 152 17.12 -13.48 13.61
N ALA A 153 16.25 -12.48 13.74
CA ALA A 153 15.78 -12.00 15.03
C ALA A 153 14.48 -12.68 15.47
N GLY A 154 13.60 -13.00 14.51
CA GLY A 154 12.35 -13.68 14.79
C GLY A 154 11.25 -13.33 13.78
N ASP A 155 10.11 -13.97 13.97
CA ASP A 155 8.89 -13.72 13.20
C ASP A 155 7.83 -13.10 14.11
N ILE A 156 7.17 -12.05 13.63
CA ILE A 156 6.16 -11.29 14.38
C ILE A 156 4.89 -11.05 13.55
N GLU A 157 3.78 -10.86 14.25
CA GLU A 157 2.51 -10.38 13.73
C GLU A 157 2.18 -9.03 14.37
N ASN A 158 1.80 -8.06 13.56
CA ASN A 158 1.24 -6.79 14.02
C ASN A 158 -0.25 -7.02 14.32
N MET A 159 -0.56 -7.19 15.60
CA MET A 159 -1.89 -7.51 16.11
C MET A 159 -2.87 -6.35 15.91
N THR A 160 -2.39 -5.11 16.00
CA THR A 160 -3.20 -3.92 15.72
C THR A 160 -3.71 -3.94 14.28
N VAL A 161 -2.83 -4.20 13.31
CA VAL A 161 -3.22 -4.28 11.90
C VAL A 161 -4.06 -5.54 11.63
N ALA A 162 -3.72 -6.67 12.25
CA ALA A 162 -4.49 -7.90 12.10
C ALA A 162 -5.94 -7.75 12.61
N GLU A 163 -6.16 -7.00 13.69
CA GLU A 163 -7.49 -6.73 14.22
C GLU A 163 -8.35 -5.92 13.24
N GLU A 164 -7.79 -4.84 12.69
CA GLU A 164 -8.46 -3.99 11.69
C GLU A 164 -8.73 -4.75 10.37
N LEU A 165 -7.97 -5.82 10.12
CA LEU A 165 -8.13 -6.67 8.94
C LEU A 165 -8.89 -7.98 9.19
N ARG A 166 -9.46 -8.17 10.40
CA ARG A 166 -10.13 -9.39 10.82
C ARG A 166 -11.27 -9.79 9.88
N ASP A 167 -12.07 -8.82 9.44
CA ASP A 167 -13.21 -9.04 8.53
C ASP A 167 -12.79 -9.57 7.15
N TYR A 168 -11.52 -9.37 6.77
CA TYR A 168 -10.96 -9.84 5.51
C TYR A 168 -10.22 -11.18 5.65
N ASN A 169 -10.26 -11.80 6.84
CA ASN A 169 -9.47 -12.99 7.18
C ASN A 169 -7.99 -12.84 6.75
N SER A 170 -7.46 -11.64 6.96
CA SER A 170 -6.09 -11.27 6.64
C SER A 170 -5.30 -11.09 7.92
N ARG A 171 -4.04 -11.51 7.89
CA ARG A 171 -3.10 -11.48 9.00
C ARG A 171 -1.81 -10.85 8.53
N THR A 172 -1.06 -10.24 9.44
CA THR A 172 0.26 -9.71 9.13
C THR A 172 1.33 -10.72 9.56
N PHE A 173 2.29 -10.99 8.68
CA PHE A 173 3.43 -11.83 8.99
C PHE A 173 4.70 -11.11 8.55
N ILE A 174 5.55 -10.81 9.53
CA ILE A 174 6.77 -10.04 9.35
C ILE A 174 7.94 -10.89 9.83
N ARG A 175 8.86 -11.21 8.92
CA ARG A 175 10.15 -11.82 9.28
C ARG A 175 11.17 -10.72 9.45
N THR A 176 11.88 -10.78 10.57
CA THR A 176 12.79 -9.71 10.97
C THR A 176 14.22 -10.22 11.10
N MET A 177 15.16 -9.47 10.55
CA MET A 177 16.60 -9.78 10.53
C MET A 177 17.40 -8.57 10.98
N ILE A 178 18.58 -8.80 11.55
CA ILE A 178 19.50 -7.74 12.01
C ILE A 178 20.83 -7.88 11.27
N ASN A 179 21.36 -6.76 10.75
CA ASN A 179 22.77 -6.70 10.40
C ASN A 179 23.60 -6.22 11.59
N SER A 180 24.23 -7.14 12.32
CA SER A 180 25.15 -6.84 13.42
C SER A 180 26.61 -7.12 13.09
N THR A 181 26.89 -7.73 11.93
CA THR A 181 28.25 -8.15 11.53
C THR A 181 29.18 -6.96 11.28
N HIS A 182 28.60 -5.80 10.96
CA HIS A 182 29.33 -4.54 10.88
C HIS A 182 28.76 -3.61 11.95
N ASN A 183 29.56 -3.32 12.99
CA ASN A 183 29.22 -2.35 14.04
C ASN A 183 28.77 -0.98 13.50
N THR A 184 29.04 -0.70 12.23
CA THR A 184 28.68 0.52 11.52
C THR A 184 27.31 0.49 10.86
N HIS A 185 26.63 -0.67 10.75
CA HIS A 185 25.43 -0.79 9.92
C HIS A 185 24.12 -1.00 10.69
N ASN A 186 24.12 -1.64 11.87
CA ASN A 186 22.96 -1.85 12.78
C ASN A 186 21.57 -1.64 12.13
N THR A 187 21.29 -2.41 11.07
CA THR A 187 20.10 -2.25 10.24
C THR A 187 19.10 -3.33 10.60
N ASN A 188 17.85 -2.94 10.86
CA ASN A 188 16.71 -3.83 10.86
C ASN A 188 16.25 -4.10 9.41
N ILE A 189 16.05 -5.36 9.06
CA ILE A 189 15.33 -5.75 7.85
C ILE A 189 14.02 -6.39 8.25
N SER A 190 12.91 -5.85 7.73
CA SER A 190 11.59 -6.43 7.85
C SER A 190 11.11 -6.89 6.47
N VAL A 191 10.71 -8.15 6.36
CA VAL A 191 10.09 -8.70 5.14
C VAL A 191 8.65 -9.04 5.45
N TYR A 192 7.71 -8.62 4.60
CA TYR A 192 6.30 -8.97 4.78
C TYR A 192 5.55 -9.07 3.45
N HIS A 193 4.42 -9.78 3.47
CA HIS A 193 3.47 -9.79 2.36
C HIS A 193 2.27 -8.93 2.70
N PHE A 194 1.81 -8.17 1.72
CA PHE A 194 0.44 -7.70 1.69
C PHE A 194 -0.35 -8.59 0.73
N ASN A 195 -1.20 -9.44 1.29
CA ASN A 195 -2.12 -10.28 0.55
C ASN A 195 -3.55 -9.84 0.88
N PRO A 196 -4.11 -8.86 0.16
CA PRO A 196 -5.52 -8.58 0.30
C PRO A 196 -6.23 -9.80 -0.29
N LYS A 197 -6.80 -10.66 0.56
CA LYS A 197 -7.61 -11.80 0.15
C LYS A 197 -8.90 -11.29 -0.48
N ILE A 198 -8.77 -10.81 -1.70
CA ILE A 198 -9.87 -10.40 -2.55
C ILE A 198 -10.29 -11.68 -3.27
N PRO A 199 -11.60 -12.00 -3.32
CA PRO A 199 -12.10 -13.20 -3.98
C PRO A 199 -11.85 -13.27 -5.50
N LEU A 200 -11.19 -12.26 -6.08
CA LEU A 200 -10.63 -12.27 -7.43
C LEU A 200 -9.15 -12.71 -7.35
N GLY A 201 -8.91 -14.01 -7.46
CA GLY A 201 -7.62 -14.68 -7.20
C GLY A 201 -6.46 -14.36 -8.15
N PHE A 202 -6.22 -13.08 -8.49
CA PHE A 202 -5.18 -12.68 -9.45
C PHE A 202 -4.38 -11.43 -9.06
N LEU A 203 -4.74 -10.70 -7.99
CA LEU A 203 -3.90 -9.60 -7.51
C LEU A 203 -2.65 -10.20 -6.85
N SER A 204 -1.50 -9.98 -7.50
CA SER A 204 -0.20 -10.47 -7.05
C SER A 204 0.09 -10.03 -5.63
N GLN A 205 0.51 -10.97 -4.77
CA GLN A 205 1.00 -10.65 -3.43
C GLN A 205 2.13 -9.62 -3.52
N ILE A 206 1.95 -8.47 -2.86
CA ILE A 206 3.03 -7.47 -2.80
C ILE A 206 3.99 -7.91 -1.72
N LYS A 207 5.26 -8.10 -2.10
CA LYS A 207 6.36 -8.48 -1.21
C LYS A 207 7.11 -7.21 -0.81
N ALA A 208 6.93 -6.80 0.43
CA ALA A 208 7.61 -5.65 0.98
C ALA A 208 8.92 -6.06 1.68
N PHE A 209 9.90 -5.18 1.57
CA PHE A 209 11.23 -5.31 2.13
C PHE A 209 11.66 -3.93 2.64
N ASP A 210 11.70 -3.80 3.96
CA ASP A 210 12.00 -2.55 4.64
C ASP A 210 13.37 -2.65 5.30
N CYS A 211 14.20 -1.64 5.08
CA CYS A 211 15.48 -1.47 5.75
C CYS A 211 15.39 -0.22 6.62
N GLU A 212 15.62 -0.38 7.92
CA GLU A 212 15.45 0.67 8.91
C GLU A 212 16.67 0.75 9.82
N THR A 213 17.15 1.96 10.04
CA THR A 213 18.27 2.24 10.95
C THR A 213 17.90 3.41 11.87
N GLU A 214 18.02 3.19 13.18
CA GLU A 214 17.87 4.23 14.20
C GLU A 214 19.24 4.83 14.55
N PHE A 215 19.31 6.15 14.72
CA PHE A 215 20.50 6.86 15.21
C PHE A 215 20.25 7.54 16.55
N SER A 216 19.00 7.92 16.80
CA SER A 216 18.49 8.48 18.04
C SER A 216 16.96 8.39 18.01
N PRO A 217 16.25 8.65 19.12
CA PRO A 217 14.79 8.61 19.14
C PRO A 217 14.09 9.54 18.12
N GLU A 218 14.80 10.49 17.52
CA GLU A 218 14.27 11.46 16.53
C GLU A 218 14.91 11.33 15.14
N LYS A 219 15.85 10.40 14.95
CA LYS A 219 16.61 10.25 13.69
C LYS A 219 16.57 8.81 13.19
N TYR A 220 15.86 8.62 12.08
CA TYR A 220 15.66 7.31 11.47
C TYR A 220 15.93 7.38 9.98
N LEU A 221 16.54 6.34 9.44
CA LEU A 221 16.71 6.13 8.02
C LEU A 221 15.86 4.94 7.59
N VAL A 222 14.96 5.14 6.62
CA VAL A 222 14.04 4.10 6.12
C VAL A 222 14.17 4.00 4.60
N THR A 223 14.44 2.80 4.08
CA THR A 223 14.36 2.48 2.65
C THR A 223 13.40 1.31 2.49
N SER A 224 12.33 1.49 1.74
CA SER A 224 11.26 0.50 1.62
C SER A 224 10.80 0.39 0.16
N ASN A 225 10.24 -0.75 -0.25
CA ASN A 225 9.41 -0.86 -1.46
C ASN A 225 7.92 -1.05 -1.14
N ALA A 226 7.54 -0.96 0.14
CA ALA A 226 6.14 -0.90 0.52
C ALA A 226 5.52 0.37 -0.07
N SER A 227 4.21 0.34 -0.32
CA SER A 227 3.50 1.50 -0.87
C SER A 227 3.76 2.74 -0.02
N ALA A 228 4.10 3.85 -0.67
CA ALA A 228 4.41 5.08 0.02
C ALA A 228 3.26 5.48 0.95
N ASN A 229 3.61 5.84 2.19
CA ASN A 229 2.65 6.46 3.09
C ASN A 229 2.15 7.77 2.45
N SER A 230 0.83 7.98 2.45
CA SER A 230 0.26 9.26 1.96
C SER A 230 0.60 10.43 2.89
N PHE A 231 1.09 10.12 4.09
CA PHE A 231 1.50 11.09 5.10
C PHE A 231 3.01 11.33 5.10
N ASP A 232 3.39 12.58 5.36
CA ASP A 232 4.78 12.97 5.52
C ASP A 232 5.42 12.33 6.76
N TYR A 233 6.74 12.24 6.78
CA TYR A 233 7.44 11.78 7.97
C TYR A 233 7.77 12.94 8.90
N PRO A 234 7.94 12.69 10.22
CA PRO A 234 8.47 13.69 11.13
C PRO A 234 9.83 14.22 10.68
N PRO A 235 10.18 15.47 11.04
CA PRO A 235 11.55 15.96 10.87
C PRO A 235 12.55 14.98 11.49
N GLY A 236 13.63 14.66 10.75
CA GLY A 236 14.64 13.70 11.20
C GLY A 236 14.46 12.27 10.69
N PHE A 237 13.30 11.95 10.11
CA PHE A 237 13.10 10.73 9.36
C PHE A 237 13.51 10.94 7.91
N ASP A 238 14.58 10.29 7.48
CA ASP A 238 14.97 10.21 6.08
C ASP A 238 14.38 8.92 5.49
N ALA A 239 13.20 9.02 4.88
CA ALA A 239 12.46 7.88 4.34
C ALA A 239 12.31 8.00 2.81
N ILE A 240 12.58 6.92 2.08
CA ILE A 240 12.22 6.80 0.66
C ILE A 240 11.47 5.50 0.42
N HIS A 241 10.56 5.55 -0.56
CA HIS A 241 9.85 4.40 -1.07
C HIS A 241 10.23 4.17 -2.54
N LEU A 242 10.77 2.99 -2.81
CA LEU A 242 11.12 2.51 -4.14
C LEU A 242 9.90 1.81 -4.77
N PRO A 243 9.86 1.61 -6.10
CA PRO A 243 8.77 0.86 -6.75
C PRO A 243 8.51 -0.50 -6.10
N ALA A 244 7.26 -0.93 -6.03
CA ALA A 244 6.86 -2.15 -5.32
C ALA A 244 7.58 -3.43 -5.80
N ASN A 245 7.97 -3.49 -7.07
CA ASN A 245 8.70 -4.60 -7.68
C ASN A 245 10.23 -4.48 -7.60
N THR A 246 10.76 -3.51 -6.84
CA THR A 246 12.21 -3.33 -6.68
C THR A 246 12.84 -4.56 -6.02
N ASP A 247 13.89 -5.10 -6.64
CA ASP A 247 14.64 -6.23 -6.09
C ASP A 247 15.28 -5.86 -4.74
N TYR A 248 15.23 -6.77 -3.77
CA TYR A 248 15.74 -6.53 -2.41
C TYR A 248 17.23 -6.13 -2.39
N LYS A 249 18.05 -6.61 -3.34
CA LYS A 249 19.47 -6.23 -3.44
C LYS A 249 19.62 -4.74 -3.76
N VAL A 250 18.73 -4.19 -4.59
CA VAL A 250 18.70 -2.77 -4.90
C VAL A 250 18.28 -1.96 -3.68
N ILE A 251 17.29 -2.43 -2.92
CA ILE A 251 16.83 -1.79 -1.68
C ILE A 251 17.97 -1.76 -0.66
N LEU A 252 18.65 -2.89 -0.41
CA LEU A 252 19.79 -2.99 0.49
C LEU A 252 20.94 -2.07 0.09
N LYS A 253 21.36 -2.13 -1.18
CA LYS A 253 22.42 -1.27 -1.71
C LYS A 253 22.08 0.21 -1.52
N THR A 254 20.84 0.59 -1.83
CA THR A 254 20.34 1.96 -1.68
C THR A 254 20.35 2.39 -0.22
N HIS A 255 19.87 1.52 0.68
CA HIS A 255 19.90 1.80 2.12
C HIS A 255 21.33 2.03 2.60
N TYR A 256 22.29 1.19 2.21
CA TYR A 256 23.67 1.35 2.66
C TYR A 256 24.37 2.60 2.13
N GLN A 257 24.10 2.99 0.89
CA GLN A 257 24.59 4.27 0.35
C GLN A 257 24.04 5.45 1.15
N ARG A 258 22.74 5.42 1.48
CA ARG A 258 22.11 6.45 2.30
C ARG A 258 22.59 6.43 3.74
N LEU A 259 22.88 5.24 4.29
CA LEU A 259 23.39 5.07 5.64
C LEU A 259 24.74 5.75 5.84
N GLN A 260 25.68 5.57 4.91
CA GLN A 260 26.98 6.25 4.96
C GLN A 260 26.84 7.77 4.90
N LYS A 261 25.90 8.27 4.07
CA LYS A 261 25.57 9.70 4.03
C LYS A 261 24.93 10.19 5.32
N ALA A 262 24.02 9.42 5.92
CA ALA A 262 23.34 9.77 7.16
C ALA A 262 24.33 9.82 8.35
N ILE A 263 25.25 8.86 8.46
CA ILE A 263 26.31 8.85 9.47
C ILE A 263 27.13 10.14 9.41
N SER A 264 27.60 10.51 8.23
CA SER A 264 28.40 11.75 8.05
C SER A 264 27.58 13.03 8.23
N THR A 265 26.33 13.05 7.77
CA THR A 265 25.46 14.24 7.83
C THR A 265 24.96 14.52 9.25
N TRP A 266 24.57 13.47 9.98
CA TRP A 266 24.06 13.60 11.33
C TRP A 266 25.17 13.56 12.38
N ASN A 267 26.37 13.12 12.01
CA ASN A 267 27.50 12.91 12.92
C ASN A 267 27.10 12.04 14.12
N LEU A 268 26.35 10.96 13.82
CA LEU A 268 25.84 9.99 14.78
C LEU A 268 26.15 8.58 14.29
N SER A 269 26.37 7.67 15.22
CA SER A 269 26.45 6.23 14.94
C SER A 269 25.06 5.60 15.04
N PRO A 270 24.76 4.57 14.22
CA PRO A 270 23.54 3.78 14.37
C PRO A 270 23.43 3.13 15.75
N THR A 271 22.24 3.20 16.34
CA THR A 271 21.90 2.52 17.60
C THR A 271 22.04 1.01 17.41
N PRO A 272 22.81 0.32 18.27
CA PRO A 272 22.97 -1.13 18.19
C PRO A 272 21.65 -1.89 18.33
N LEU A 273 21.48 -2.94 17.53
CA LEU A 273 20.40 -3.92 17.62
C LEU A 273 21.01 -5.30 17.83
N HIS A 274 20.58 -6.01 18.86
CA HIS A 274 21.11 -7.34 19.20
C HIS A 274 20.02 -8.42 19.26
N SER A 275 18.75 -8.01 19.35
CA SER A 275 17.63 -8.91 19.59
C SER A 275 16.36 -8.41 18.90
N LEU A 276 15.35 -9.29 18.84
CA LEU A 276 14.01 -8.90 18.41
C LEU A 276 13.41 -7.85 19.36
N GLU A 277 13.69 -7.93 20.66
CA GLU A 277 13.26 -6.95 21.66
C GLU A 277 13.79 -5.55 21.33
N ASP A 278 15.04 -5.44 20.88
CA ASP A 278 15.61 -4.15 20.46
C ASP A 278 14.87 -3.58 19.25
N ILE A 279 14.54 -4.43 18.27
CA ILE A 279 13.76 -4.03 17.10
C ILE A 279 12.36 -3.57 17.52
N LEU A 280 11.67 -4.32 18.37
CA LEU A 280 10.34 -3.93 18.85
C LEU A 280 10.38 -2.62 19.64
N ALA A 281 11.43 -2.40 20.44
CA ALA A 281 11.63 -1.15 21.14
C ALA A 281 11.91 0.01 20.17
N MET A 282 12.70 -0.21 19.11
CA MET A 282 12.91 0.75 18.02
C MET A 282 11.60 1.07 17.31
N GLN A 283 10.80 0.07 16.92
CA GLN A 283 9.49 0.28 16.29
C GLN A 283 8.56 1.12 17.18
N LYS A 284 8.54 0.84 18.49
CA LYS A 284 7.75 1.60 19.46
C LYS A 284 8.18 3.07 19.53
N ARG A 285 9.48 3.35 19.66
CA ARG A 285 10.01 4.73 19.67
C ARG A 285 9.70 5.45 18.36
N MET A 286 9.88 4.77 17.24
CA MET A 286 9.59 5.30 15.92
C MET A 286 8.11 5.65 15.76
N GLN A 287 7.21 4.79 16.22
CA GLN A 287 5.76 5.04 16.22
C GLN A 287 5.38 6.20 17.13
N GLN A 288 5.98 6.28 18.33
CA GLN A 288 5.77 7.39 19.26
C GLN A 288 6.21 8.74 18.64
N ALA A 289 7.36 8.79 17.96
CA ALA A 289 7.83 9.99 17.27
C ALA A 289 6.89 10.39 16.13
N LYS A 290 6.42 9.42 15.33
CA LYS A 290 5.40 9.62 14.29
C LYS A 290 4.11 10.20 14.88
N ASN A 291 3.57 9.60 15.94
CA ASN A 291 2.35 10.03 16.60
C ASN A 291 2.47 11.42 17.22
N ALA A 292 3.59 11.70 17.91
CA ALA A 292 3.85 13.00 18.50
C ALA A 292 3.90 14.10 17.43
N HIS A 293 4.54 13.83 16.29
CA HIS A 293 4.54 14.75 15.16
C HIS A 293 3.14 14.99 14.60
N ARG A 294 2.34 13.92 14.41
CA ARG A 294 0.96 14.02 13.95
C ARG A 294 0.14 14.90 14.87
N LYS A 295 0.16 14.63 16.19
CA LYS A 295 -0.54 15.46 17.19
C LYS A 295 -0.10 16.92 17.10
N ARG A 296 1.21 17.19 16.96
CA ARG A 296 1.78 18.54 16.85
C ARG A 296 1.30 19.33 15.62
N ILE A 297 1.05 18.67 14.49
CA ILE A 297 0.59 19.33 13.25
C ILE A 297 -0.94 19.32 13.10
N GLY A 298 -1.69 18.89 14.11
CA GLY A 298 -3.15 18.73 14.00
C GLY A 298 -3.57 17.53 13.15
N TYR A 299 -2.84 16.42 13.26
CA TYR A 299 -3.03 15.10 12.64
C TYR A 299 -2.79 15.04 11.12
N ILE A 300 -3.37 15.96 10.36
CA ILE A 300 -3.27 15.99 8.90
C ILE A 300 -3.16 17.43 8.38
N THR A 301 -2.25 17.63 7.44
CA THR A 301 -2.04 18.91 6.74
C THR A 301 -2.97 19.07 5.54
N GLN A 302 -3.08 20.29 5.01
CA GLN A 302 -3.87 20.54 3.80
C GLN A 302 -3.23 19.87 2.58
N GLU A 303 -1.89 19.88 2.51
CA GLU A 303 -1.11 19.26 1.46
C GLU A 303 -1.33 17.74 1.42
N GLU A 304 -1.42 17.09 2.59
CA GLU A 304 -1.75 15.67 2.69
C GLU A 304 -3.19 15.38 2.31
N LEU A 305 -4.16 16.20 2.75
CA LEU A 305 -5.56 16.09 2.34
C LEU A 305 -5.71 16.11 0.81
N ASN A 306 -4.97 16.98 0.13
CA ASN A 306 -4.98 17.08 -1.32
C ASN A 306 -4.47 15.78 -2.00
N ARG A 307 -3.58 15.01 -1.36
CA ARG A 307 -3.11 13.70 -1.89
C ARG A 307 -4.19 12.62 -1.81
N PHE A 308 -5.15 12.75 -0.89
CA PHE A 308 -6.30 11.84 -0.79
C PHE A 308 -7.36 12.06 -1.87
N LYS A 309 -7.15 13.03 -2.79
CA LYS A 309 -8.08 13.37 -3.88
C LYS A 309 -9.51 13.67 -3.38
N VAL A 310 -9.61 14.19 -2.16
CA VAL A 310 -10.85 14.78 -1.66
C VAL A 310 -11.15 16.01 -2.52
N ASP A 311 -12.42 16.24 -2.85
CA ASP A 311 -12.82 17.45 -3.57
C ASP A 311 -12.26 18.68 -2.82
N PRO A 312 -11.48 19.56 -3.49
CA PRO A 312 -10.92 20.76 -2.88
C PRO A 312 -11.94 21.63 -2.13
N GLN A 313 -13.21 21.63 -2.57
CA GLN A 313 -14.29 22.40 -1.96
C GLN A 313 -14.68 21.88 -0.58
N ILE A 314 -14.52 20.58 -0.32
CA ILE A 314 -14.85 19.96 0.98
C ILE A 314 -13.61 19.56 1.80
N ALA A 315 -12.40 19.58 1.21
CA ALA A 315 -11.17 19.15 1.87
C ALA A 315 -10.89 19.90 3.19
N GLN A 316 -11.15 21.21 3.22
CA GLN A 316 -10.99 22.02 4.43
C GLN A 316 -11.90 21.53 5.58
N GLU A 317 -13.15 21.22 5.24
CA GLU A 317 -14.17 20.76 6.19
C GLU A 317 -13.88 19.32 6.65
N VAL A 318 -13.44 18.44 5.75
CA VAL A 318 -12.92 17.11 6.08
C VAL A 318 -11.78 17.22 7.09
N GLY A 319 -10.80 18.12 6.85
CA GLY A 319 -9.70 18.38 7.77
C GLY A 319 -10.16 18.88 9.14
N ARG A 320 -11.14 19.79 9.18
CA ARG A 320 -11.73 20.29 10.44
C ARG A 320 -12.37 19.15 11.25
N LYS A 321 -13.22 18.33 10.61
CA LYS A 321 -13.89 17.20 11.27
C LYS A 321 -12.91 16.14 11.78
N LEU A 322 -11.85 15.84 11.03
CA LEU A 322 -10.80 14.92 11.47
C LEU A 322 -10.11 15.43 12.74
N ARG A 323 -9.73 16.70 12.78
CA ARG A 323 -9.12 17.32 13.97
C ARG A 323 -10.05 17.26 15.18
N GLU A 324 -11.31 17.62 15.00
CA GLU A 324 -12.31 17.57 16.08
C GLU A 324 -12.52 16.17 16.63
N ARG A 325 -12.54 15.16 15.75
CA ARG A 325 -12.68 13.76 16.15
C ARG A 325 -11.51 13.30 17.00
N PHE A 326 -10.28 13.52 16.54
CA PHE A 326 -9.10 13.12 17.30
C PHE A 326 -8.93 13.89 18.62
N SER A 327 -9.30 15.18 18.67
CA SER A 327 -9.26 15.96 19.92
C SER A 327 -10.26 15.49 20.98
N ARG A 328 -11.30 14.72 20.62
CA ARG A 328 -12.24 14.12 21.58
C ARG A 328 -11.78 12.78 22.14
N GLU A 329 -10.83 12.13 21.46
CA GLU A 329 -10.33 10.79 21.82
C GLU A 329 -9.07 10.85 22.71
N THR A 330 -8.42 12.02 22.80
CA THR A 330 -7.24 12.28 23.64
C THR A 330 -7.59 12.97 24.95
#